data_AF-A0A7W7YWB4-F1
#
_entry.id   AF-A0A7W7YWB4-F1
#
_cell.length_a   1.000
_cell.length_b   1.000
_cell.length_c   1.000
_cell.angle_alpha   90.00
_cell.angle_beta   90.00
_cell.angle_gamma   90.00
#
_symmetry.space_group_name_H-M   'P 1'
#
loop_
_entity.id
_entity.type
_entity.pdbx_description
1 polymer ?
#
loop_
_entity_poly.entity_id
_entity_poly.type
_entity_poly.pdbx_seq_one_letter_code
_entity_poly.pdbx_strand_id
1 'polypeptide(L)' 'MADGRVAITDPRHSLVRLVDPETLEETGTIAVEGRPFAIVAVGGSGASH' A
#
# COMPACT_ATOMS: atom_id res chain seq x y z
N MET A 1 -4.03 -6.52 11.22
CA MET A 1 -4.78 -5.26 11.04
C MET A 1 -4.62 -4.86 9.59
N ALA A 2 -5.66 -4.39 8.93
CA ALA A 2 -5.46 -3.59 7.72
C ALA A 2 -5.33 -2.16 8.25
N ASP A 3 -4.13 -1.62 8.24
CA ASP A 3 -3.76 -0.41 8.98
C ASP A 3 -4.32 0.89 8.36
N GLY A 4 -5.46 0.79 7.65
CA GLY A 4 -6.17 1.91 7.03
C GLY A 4 -5.44 2.59 5.87
N ARG A 5 -4.25 2.14 5.46
CA ARG A 5 -3.43 2.86 4.48
C ARG A 5 -3.97 2.77 3.06
N VAL A 6 -3.73 3.83 2.27
CA VAL A 6 -3.88 3.81 0.82
C VAL A 6 -2.57 3.36 0.18
N ALA A 7 -2.62 2.33 -0.65
CA ALA A 7 -1.47 1.85 -1.42
C ALA A 7 -1.55 2.35 -2.86
N ILE A 8 -0.49 3.01 -3.34
CA ILE A 8 -0.41 3.58 -4.70
C ILE A 8 0.77 2.96 -5.43
N THR A 9 0.53 2.32 -6.57
CA THR A 9 1.61 1.86 -7.45
C THR A 9 2.30 3.05 -8.12
N ASP A 10 3.64 3.08 -8.10
CA ASP A 10 4.44 4.07 -8.84
C ASP A 10 5.32 3.34 -9.87
N PRO A 11 4.78 3.02 -11.06
CA PRO A 11 5.46 2.18 -12.04
C PRO A 11 6.79 2.78 -12.54
N ARG A 12 6.96 4.10 -12.45
CA ARG A 12 8.17 4.80 -12.93
C ARG A 12 9.31 4.75 -11.93
N HIS A 13 9.02 4.46 -10.67
CA HIS A 13 10.00 4.41 -9.58
C HIS A 13 10.11 3.02 -8.94
N SER A 14 9.48 1.99 -9.53
CA SER A 14 9.58 0.60 -9.08
C SER A 14 9.24 0.42 -7.60
N LEU A 15 8.14 1.06 -7.16
CA LEU A 15 7.70 1.01 -5.77
C LEU A 15 6.17 1.09 -5.63
N VAL A 16 5.70 0.77 -4.43
CA VAL A 16 4.36 1.09 -3.93
C VAL A 16 4.50 2.10 -2.80
N ARG A 17 3.77 3.21 -2.86
CA ARG A 17 3.70 4.23 -1.82
C ARG A 17 2.59 3.88 -0.84
N LEU A 18 2.84 4.09 0.45
CA LEU A 18 1.85 3.98 1.50
C LEU A 18 1.48 5.38 1.97
N VAL A 19 0.20 5.72 1.88
CA VAL A 19 -0.30 7.06 2.21
C VAL A 19 -1.32 6.93 3.34
N ASP A 20 -1.23 7.84 4.31
CA ASP A 20 -2.26 8.01 5.33
C ASP A 20 -3.50 8.66 4.70
N PRO A 21 -4.70 8.05 4.77
CA PRO A 21 -5.89 8.56 4.10
C PRO A 21 -6.47 9.83 4.73
N GLU A 22 -6.16 10.13 5.99
CA GLU A 22 -6.72 11.28 6.72
C GLU A 22 -5.92 12.55 6.43
N THR A 23 -4.60 12.42 6.37
CA THR A 23 -3.65 13.53 6.20
C THR A 23 -3.12 13.66 4.78
N LEU A 24 -3.21 12.60 3.98
CA LEU A 24 -2.61 12.47 2.64
C LEU A 24 -1.08 12.51 2.62
N GLU A 25 -0.44 12.33 3.76
CA GLU A 25 1.01 12.25 3.86
C GLU A 25 1.53 10.86 3.48
N GLU A 26 2.70 10.82 2.82
CA GLU A 26 3.40 9.57 2.56
C GLU A 26 3.99 9.03 3.87
N THR A 27 3.58 7.83 4.25
CA THR A 27 4.02 7.14 5.47
C THR A 27 5.07 6.07 5.23
N GLY A 28 5.43 5.83 3.96
CA GLY A 28 6.50 4.91 3.58
C GLY A 28 6.40 4.41 2.15
N THR A 29 7.37 3.58 1.76
CA THR A 29 7.44 2.95 0.44
C THR A 29 7.84 1.47 0.55
N ILE A 30 7.40 0.68 -0.43
CA ILE A 30 7.76 -0.72 -0.61
C ILE A 30 8.37 -0.88 -2.00
N ALA A 31 9.62 -1.32 -2.08
CA ALA A 31 10.27 -1.59 -3.37
C ALA A 31 9.61 -2.79 -4.06
N VAL A 32 9.32 -2.66 -5.36
CA VAL A 32 8.75 -3.72 -6.19
C VAL A 32 9.45 -3.72 -7.54
N GLU A 33 10.08 -4.85 -7.89
CA GLU A 33 10.80 -4.99 -9.16
C GLU A 33 9.90 -4.70 -10.37
N GLY A 34 10.49 -4.14 -11.44
CA GLY A 34 9.80 -3.86 -12.69
C GLY A 34 8.94 -2.59 -12.60
N ARG A 35 7.71 -2.67 -13.11
CA ARG A 35 6.78 -1.54 -13.21
C ARG A 35 5.43 -1.93 -12.60
N PRO A 36 5.27 -1.83 -11.27
CA PRO A 36 4.00 -2.17 -10.62
C PRO A 36 2.88 -1.32 -11.21
N PHE A 37 1.76 -1.94 -11.60
CA PHE A 37 0.66 -1.24 -12.28
C PHE A 37 -0.69 -1.53 -11.60
N ALA A 38 -1.31 -2.66 -11.92
CA ALA A 38 -2.56 -3.07 -11.29
C ALA A 38 -2.29 -3.55 -9.85
N ILE A 39 -3.19 -3.21 -8.93
CA ILE A 39 -3.11 -3.60 -7.52
C ILE A 39 -4.50 -3.93 -6.99
N VAL A 40 -4.57 -4.96 -6.15
CA VAL A 40 -5.75 -5.34 -5.37
C VAL A 40 -5.30 -5.61 -3.93
N ALA A 41 -6.15 -5.28 -2.97
CA ALA A 41 -5.90 -5.54 -1.54
C ALA A 41 -6.90 -6.57 -1.02
N VAL A 42 -6.42 -7.49 -0.18
CA VAL A 42 -7.22 -8.51 0.50
C VAL A 42 -6.81 -8.60 1.96
N GLY A 43 -7.72 -9.08 2.81
CA GLY A 43 -7.49 -9.20 4.26
C GLY A 43 -8.34 -8.24 5.09
N GLY A 44 -8.20 -8.31 6.42
CA GLY A 44 -8.97 -7.55 7.39
C GLY A 44 -8.59 -7.92 8.82
N SER A 45 -9.41 -7.51 9.79
CA SER A 45 -9.26 -7.90 11.20
C SER A 45 -10.23 -9.04 11.56
N GLY A 46 -9.78 -9.96 12.41
CA GLY A 46 -10.58 -11.06 12.95
C GLY A 46 -9.91 -11.67 14.18
N ALA A 47 -10.63 -12.52 14.91
CA ALA A 47 -10.08 -13.26 16.05
C ALA A 47 -9.43 -14.57 15.58
N SER A 48 -8.38 -15.01 16.28
CA SER A 48 -7.79 -16.36 16.13
C SER A 48 -8.13 -17.19 17.38
N HIS A 49 -8.36 -18.49 17.19
CA HIS A 49 -8.55 -19.47 18.26
C HIS A 49 -7.54 -20.59 18.08
#